data_AF-A0A0C1UNJ7-F1
#
_entry.id   AF-A0A0C1UNJ7-F1
#
_cell.length_a   1.000
_cell.length_b   1.000
_cell.length_c   1.000
_cell.angle_alpha   90.00
_cell.angle_beta   90.00
_cell.angle_gamma   90.00
#
_symmetry.space_group_name_H-M   'P 1'
#
loop_
_entity.id
_entity.type
_entity.pdbx_description
1 polymer ?
#
loop_
_entity_poly.entity_id
_entity_poly.type
_entity_poly.pdbx_seq_one_letter_code
_entity_poly.pdbx_strand_id
1 'polypeptide(L)'
;MSSDISAIREQLLAVHQQSRSEPELPPSAPASPSLPTLDADGVTWQPPQRADVAQALRQRSAMQSSQWPTPEERAAQPAPPPPTAPVEPINIHRYLQRLHSEAERINELYYQQEAAIRKFHNSVNGLSLILMKQPNTAGLRVDQFCEIQDAALTTVIQDEQNRYVLTAIDLDLNLDQQQASETAASLRARAQAPSRQSARAMRAGWRESWHRVSELWQMLTTTIENQSQITPIDILVWCGGGIIGRLALELALAAMPGLWPWVIGITIGAVALGLYRLLFAPRTDAAFIARLFLVLLGLGIGGQV
;
A
#
# COMPACT_ATOMS: atom_id res chain seq x y z
N MET A 1 14.27 -5.89 25.88
CA MET A 1 13.81 -5.72 24.48
C MET A 1 12.39 -6.22 24.20
N SER A 2 11.76 -7.06 25.04
CA SER A 2 10.35 -7.46 24.85
C SER A 2 9.31 -6.46 25.37
N SER A 3 9.74 -5.43 26.14
CA SER A 3 8.86 -4.44 26.79
C SER A 3 8.43 -3.30 25.85
N ASP A 4 9.21 -2.98 24.83
CA ASP A 4 8.95 -1.83 23.97
C ASP A 4 7.91 -2.14 22.87
N ILE A 5 7.78 -3.42 22.49
CA ILE A 5 6.84 -3.84 21.45
C ILE A 5 5.39 -3.79 21.94
N SER A 6 5.14 -4.03 23.24
CA SER A 6 3.79 -3.91 23.82
C SER A 6 3.32 -2.46 23.91
N ALA A 7 4.22 -1.52 24.27
CA ALA A 7 3.89 -0.10 24.35
C ALA A 7 3.53 0.49 22.98
N ILE A 8 4.27 0.11 21.93
CA ILE A 8 3.97 0.54 20.55
C ILE A 8 2.63 -0.04 20.08
N ARG A 9 2.31 -1.29 20.45
CA ARG A 9 1.05 -1.92 20.06
C ARG A 9 -0.18 -1.28 20.73
N GLU A 10 -0.06 -0.87 21.99
CA GLU A 10 -1.13 -0.13 22.68
C GLU A 10 -1.33 1.27 22.10
N GLN A 11 -0.25 2.00 21.78
CA GLN A 11 -0.37 3.29 21.09
C GLN A 11 -1.05 3.16 19.72
N LEU A 12 -0.73 2.11 18.96
CA LEU A 12 -1.33 1.91 17.63
C LEU A 12 -2.82 1.54 17.72
N LEU A 13 -3.22 0.81 18.76
CA LEU A 13 -4.63 0.50 19.03
C LEU A 13 -5.41 1.74 19.49
N ALA A 14 -4.81 2.60 20.30
CA ALA A 14 -5.43 3.86 20.73
C ALA A 14 -5.68 4.79 19.53
N VAL A 15 -4.72 4.92 18.61
CA VAL A 15 -4.89 5.74 17.40
C VAL A 15 -5.98 5.18 16.48
N HIS A 16 -6.08 3.86 16.34
CA HIS A 16 -7.15 3.23 15.54
C HIS A 16 -8.54 3.36 16.17
N GLN A 17 -8.66 3.40 17.51
CA GLN A 17 -9.95 3.65 18.16
C GLN A 17 -10.38 5.11 18.03
N GLN A 18 -9.43 6.05 18.05
CA GLN A 18 -9.71 7.47 17.91
C GLN A 18 -10.17 7.83 16.48
N SER A 19 -9.62 7.17 15.46
CA SER A 19 -10.09 7.32 14.07
C SER A 19 -11.49 6.75 13.82
N ARG A 20 -12.02 5.92 14.73
CA ARG A 20 -13.34 5.29 14.59
C ARG A 20 -14.47 6.03 15.29
N SER A 21 -14.14 7.09 16.04
CA SER A 21 -15.09 7.89 16.82
C SER A 21 -15.30 9.29 16.23
N GLU A 22 -14.99 9.47 14.95
CA GLU A 22 -15.31 10.68 14.19
C GLU A 22 -16.85 10.87 14.17
N PRO A 23 -17.38 11.94 14.80
CA PRO A 23 -18.81 12.16 14.88
C PRO A 23 -19.37 12.43 13.48
N GLU A 24 -20.47 11.75 13.13
CA GLU A 24 -21.25 12.01 11.92
C GLU A 24 -21.52 13.52 11.79
N LEU A 25 -20.98 14.11 10.72
CA LEU A 25 -21.23 15.51 10.37
C LEU A 25 -22.74 15.79 10.31
N PRO A 26 -23.22 16.91 10.88
CA PRO A 26 -24.61 17.30 10.77
C PRO A 26 -25.02 17.49 9.30
N PRO A 27 -26.30 17.24 8.97
CA PRO A 27 -26.78 17.32 7.60
C PRO A 27 -26.67 18.73 7.04
N SER A 28 -25.96 18.82 5.92
CA SER A 28 -26.21 19.73 4.80
C SER A 28 -26.03 21.23 5.06
N ALA A 29 -24.84 21.73 4.73
CA ALA A 29 -24.65 23.12 4.31
C ALA A 29 -25.52 23.42 3.06
N PRO A 30 -25.98 24.67 2.87
CA PRO A 30 -26.80 25.06 1.72
C PRO A 30 -26.08 24.78 0.40
N ALA A 31 -26.87 24.39 -0.59
CA ALA A 31 -26.50 23.91 -1.91
C ALA A 31 -25.19 24.52 -2.46
N SER A 32 -24.25 23.64 -2.78
CA SER A 32 -23.08 23.97 -3.58
C SER A 32 -23.49 24.76 -4.82
N PRO A 33 -22.78 25.84 -5.18
CA PRO A 33 -23.03 26.54 -6.43
C PRO A 33 -22.93 25.54 -7.57
N SER A 34 -23.95 25.51 -8.42
CA SER A 34 -24.02 24.66 -9.60
C SER A 34 -22.73 24.79 -10.40
N LEU A 35 -22.00 23.68 -10.55
CA LEU A 35 -20.86 23.63 -11.46
C LEU A 35 -21.35 24.02 -12.86
N PRO A 36 -20.60 24.84 -13.61
CA PRO A 36 -20.96 25.17 -14.98
C PRO A 36 -21.03 23.86 -15.78
N THR A 37 -22.19 23.61 -16.37
CA THR A 37 -22.39 22.55 -17.37
C THR A 37 -21.39 22.82 -18.49
N LEU A 38 -20.40 21.93 -18.66
CA LEU A 38 -19.50 22.00 -19.82
C LEU A 38 -20.33 21.68 -21.07
N ASP A 39 -20.69 22.72 -21.81
CA ASP A 39 -21.16 22.57 -23.19
C ASP A 39 -20.03 21.93 -24.02
N ALA A 40 -20.39 20.96 -24.85
CA ALA A 40 -19.47 20.17 -25.68
C ALA A 40 -18.75 20.97 -26.77
N ASP A 41 -18.94 22.29 -26.82
CA ASP A 41 -18.37 23.19 -27.81
C ASP A 41 -16.97 23.66 -27.39
N GLY A 42 -15.99 22.75 -27.36
CA GLY A 42 -14.57 23.04 -27.60
C GLY A 42 -13.95 24.26 -26.90
N VAL A 43 -14.45 24.70 -25.74
CA VAL A 43 -13.88 25.84 -25.02
C VAL A 43 -12.55 25.38 -24.44
N THR A 44 -11.47 25.88 -25.00
CA THR A 44 -10.13 25.73 -24.44
C THR A 44 -10.11 26.45 -23.09
N TRP A 45 -10.26 25.68 -22.02
CA TRP A 45 -10.06 26.18 -20.66
C TRP A 45 -8.62 26.68 -20.56
N GLN A 46 -8.46 28.00 -20.50
CA GLN A 46 -7.17 28.63 -20.22
C GLN A 46 -7.07 28.81 -18.71
N PRO A 47 -6.13 28.12 -18.03
CA PRO A 47 -5.88 28.38 -16.62
C PRO A 47 -5.56 29.87 -16.42
N PRO A 48 -6.09 30.51 -15.37
CA PRO A 48 -5.67 31.87 -15.03
C PRO A 48 -4.16 31.90 -14.84
N GLN A 49 -3.47 32.85 -15.47
CA GLN A 49 -2.01 32.88 -15.39
C GLN A 49 -1.58 33.19 -13.96
N ARG A 50 -0.46 32.60 -13.53
CA ARG A 50 0.11 32.76 -12.18
C ARG A 50 0.29 34.22 -11.76
N ALA A 51 0.57 35.10 -12.74
CA ALA A 51 0.65 36.54 -12.54
C ALA A 51 -0.69 37.15 -12.06
N ASP A 52 -1.82 36.69 -12.60
CA ASP A 52 -3.15 37.24 -12.32
C ASP A 52 -3.61 36.86 -10.91
N VAL A 53 -3.38 35.62 -10.48
CA VAL A 53 -3.76 35.15 -9.13
C VAL A 53 -2.91 35.83 -8.06
N ALA A 54 -1.60 35.95 -8.28
CA ALA A 54 -0.70 36.67 -7.37
C ALA A 54 -1.06 38.16 -7.30
N GLN A 55 -1.44 38.77 -8.42
CA GLN A 55 -1.87 40.17 -8.47
C GLN A 55 -3.23 40.36 -7.79
N ALA A 56 -4.18 39.44 -7.94
CA ALA A 56 -5.46 39.45 -7.26
C ALA A 56 -5.31 39.30 -5.74
N LEU A 57 -4.43 38.40 -5.29
CA LEU A 57 -4.10 38.25 -3.86
C LEU A 57 -3.44 39.53 -3.31
N ARG A 58 -2.48 40.12 -4.03
CA ARG A 58 -1.87 41.41 -3.64
C ARG A 58 -2.90 42.55 -3.59
N GLN A 59 -3.82 42.63 -4.55
CA GLN A 59 -4.89 43.63 -4.54
C GLN A 59 -5.83 43.42 -3.35
N ARG A 60 -6.19 42.18 -3.05
CA ARG A 60 -7.03 41.86 -1.89
C ARG A 60 -6.33 42.19 -0.57
N SER A 61 -5.06 41.85 -0.43
CA SER A 61 -4.24 42.23 0.73
C SER A 61 -4.11 43.76 0.86
N ALA A 62 -3.94 44.48 -0.25
CA ALA A 62 -3.86 45.94 -0.26
C ALA A 62 -5.21 46.61 0.13
N MET A 63 -6.34 46.03 -0.30
CA MET A 63 -7.68 46.48 0.13
C MET A 63 -7.93 46.19 1.61
N GLN A 64 -7.43 45.06 2.12
CA GLN A 64 -7.58 44.70 3.53
C GLN A 64 -6.67 45.55 4.43
N SER A 65 -5.47 45.91 3.97
CA SER A 65 -4.57 46.80 4.72
C SER A 65 -5.07 48.24 4.77
N SER A 66 -5.85 48.69 3.79
CA SER A 66 -6.45 50.03 3.77
C SER A 66 -7.72 50.16 4.62
N GLN A 67 -8.24 49.05 5.14
CA GLN A 67 -9.38 49.04 6.06
C GLN A 67 -8.99 49.22 7.53
N TRP A 68 -7.68 49.16 7.83
CA TRP A 68 -7.19 49.50 9.16
C TRP A 68 -7.14 51.02 9.30
N PRO A 69 -7.81 51.60 10.31
CA PRO A 69 -7.79 53.04 10.52
C PRO A 69 -6.35 53.49 10.70
N THR A 70 -5.94 54.46 9.89
CA THR A 70 -4.60 55.02 9.94
C THR A 70 -4.34 55.61 11.34
N PRO A 71 -3.09 55.64 11.82
CA PRO A 71 -2.75 56.20 13.12
C PRO A 71 -3.28 57.64 13.33
N GLU A 72 -3.36 58.42 12.25
CA GLU A 72 -3.94 59.77 12.24
C GLU A 72 -5.47 59.78 12.38
N GLU A 73 -6.17 58.88 11.70
CA GLU A 73 -7.63 58.75 11.81
C GLU A 73 -8.05 58.25 13.21
N ARG A 74 -7.19 57.44 13.84
CA ARG A 74 -7.34 57.01 15.23
C ARG A 74 -7.08 58.15 16.23
N ALA A 75 -6.25 59.13 15.87
CA ALA A 75 -5.97 60.30 16.69
C ALA A 75 -7.04 61.41 16.55
N ALA A 76 -7.73 61.46 15.41
CA ALA A 76 -8.79 62.44 15.13
C ALA A 76 -10.19 62.01 15.63
N GLN A 77 -10.37 60.74 16.02
CA GLN A 77 -11.62 60.30 16.64
C GLN A 77 -11.79 60.98 18.00
N PRO A 78 -12.89 61.74 18.22
CA PRO A 78 -13.13 62.40 19.50
C PRO A 78 -13.14 61.36 20.60
N ALA A 79 -12.29 61.57 21.61
CA ALA A 79 -12.12 60.66 22.71
C ALA A 79 -13.50 60.31 23.28
N PRO A 80 -13.89 59.02 23.30
CA PRO A 80 -15.15 58.63 23.91
C PRO A 80 -15.17 59.12 25.36
N PRO A 81 -16.32 59.60 25.87
CA PRO A 81 -16.42 60.06 27.25
C PRO A 81 -15.90 58.97 28.19
N PRO A 82 -15.15 59.33 29.24
CA PRO A 82 -14.53 58.35 30.12
C PRO A 82 -15.63 57.42 30.66
N PRO A 83 -15.54 56.10 30.40
CA PRO A 83 -16.51 55.17 30.93
C PRO A 83 -16.40 55.21 32.46
N THR A 84 -17.41 55.76 33.13
CA THR A 84 -17.56 55.79 34.58
C THR A 84 -17.93 54.42 35.16
N ALA A 85 -18.00 53.38 34.33
CA ALA A 85 -18.18 52.02 34.77
C ALA A 85 -16.87 51.50 35.40
N PRO A 86 -16.95 50.77 36.53
CA PRO A 86 -15.78 50.12 37.11
C PRO A 86 -15.16 49.21 36.06
N VAL A 87 -13.89 49.44 35.74
CA VAL A 87 -13.09 48.58 34.86
C VAL A 87 -13.04 47.22 35.54
N GLU A 88 -13.87 46.27 35.09
CA GLU A 88 -13.80 44.90 35.56
C GLU A 88 -12.37 44.39 35.32
N PRO A 89 -11.74 43.72 36.30
CA PRO A 89 -10.39 43.21 36.13
C PRO A 89 -10.36 42.30 34.91
N ILE A 90 -9.63 42.74 33.89
CA ILE A 90 -9.44 42.01 32.64
C ILE A 90 -8.95 40.62 33.02
N ASN A 91 -9.79 39.62 32.75
CA ASN A 91 -9.51 38.26 33.17
C ASN A 91 -8.53 37.63 32.17
N ILE A 92 -7.24 37.97 32.33
CA ILE A 92 -6.12 37.58 31.44
C ILE A 92 -6.15 36.07 31.17
N HIS A 93 -6.50 35.25 32.16
CA HIS A 93 -6.63 33.81 32.03
C HIS A 93 -7.64 33.39 30.96
N ARG A 94 -8.80 34.05 30.87
CA ARG A 94 -9.82 33.76 29.85
C ARG A 94 -9.31 34.10 28.45
N TYR A 95 -8.57 35.19 28.29
CA TYR A 95 -7.99 35.57 27.01
C TYR A 95 -6.89 34.59 26.57
N LEU A 96 -6.01 34.17 27.49
CA LEU A 96 -5.00 33.16 27.21
C LEU A 96 -5.62 31.82 26.82
N GLN A 97 -6.67 31.40 27.53
CA GLN A 97 -7.39 30.16 27.21
C GLN A 97 -8.06 30.23 25.84
N ARG A 98 -8.67 31.38 25.48
CA ARG A 98 -9.22 31.58 24.13
C ARG A 98 -8.13 31.49 23.06
N LEU A 99 -7.00 32.16 23.26
CA LEU A 99 -5.90 32.17 22.29
C LEU A 99 -5.32 30.77 22.09
N HIS A 100 -5.20 29.98 23.17
CA HIS A 100 -4.83 28.58 23.10
C HIS A 100 -5.83 27.76 22.27
N SER A 101 -7.13 27.90 22.53
CA SER A 101 -8.17 27.18 21.77
C SER A 101 -8.21 27.57 20.28
N GLU A 102 -7.91 28.84 19.96
CA GLU A 102 -7.81 29.31 18.58
C GLU A 102 -6.57 28.74 17.89
N ALA A 103 -5.43 28.65 18.58
CA ALA A 103 -4.21 28.02 18.06
C ALA A 103 -4.42 26.52 17.79
N GLU A 104 -5.06 25.79 18.71
CA GLU A 104 -5.41 24.38 18.51
C GLU A 104 -6.32 24.20 17.29
N ARG A 105 -7.33 25.06 17.14
CA ARG A 105 -8.23 25.03 15.98
C ARG A 105 -7.53 25.31 14.65
N ILE A 106 -6.55 26.24 14.63
CA ILE A 106 -5.76 26.49 13.43
C ILE A 106 -4.93 25.25 13.07
N ASN A 107 -4.35 24.59 14.06
CA ASN A 107 -3.59 23.36 13.85
C ASN A 107 -4.48 22.19 13.39
N GLU A 108 -5.70 22.07 13.92
CA GLU A 108 -6.67 21.09 13.42
C GLU A 108 -7.03 21.33 11.95
N LEU A 109 -7.32 22.59 11.58
CA LEU A 109 -7.60 22.98 10.19
C LEU A 109 -6.39 22.74 9.28
N TYR A 110 -5.18 22.96 9.77
CA TYR A 110 -3.94 22.64 9.07
C TYR A 110 -3.90 21.15 8.71
N TYR A 111 -4.12 20.24 9.66
CA TYR A 111 -4.11 18.80 9.39
C TYR A 111 -5.21 18.37 8.43
N GLN A 112 -6.41 18.96 8.54
CA GLN A 112 -7.51 18.69 7.61
C GLN A 112 -7.19 19.15 6.18
N GLN A 113 -6.61 20.36 6.03
CA GLN A 113 -6.20 20.88 4.73
C GLN A 113 -5.07 20.04 4.12
N GLU A 114 -4.08 19.67 4.92
CA GLU A 114 -3.00 18.78 4.51
C GLU A 114 -3.53 17.45 3.98
N ALA A 115 -4.42 16.79 4.72
CA ALA A 115 -5.03 15.53 4.31
C ALA A 115 -5.83 15.68 2.99
N ALA A 116 -6.57 16.78 2.84
CA ALA A 116 -7.33 17.07 1.62
C ALA A 116 -6.41 17.30 0.41
N ILE A 117 -5.33 18.07 0.57
CA ILE A 117 -4.34 18.33 -0.49
C ILE A 117 -3.63 17.02 -0.88
N ARG A 118 -3.25 16.18 0.08
CA ARG A 118 -2.66 14.86 -0.19
C ARG A 118 -3.61 13.95 -0.97
N LYS A 119 -4.89 13.89 -0.57
CA LYS A 119 -5.92 13.12 -1.27
C LYS A 119 -6.12 13.61 -2.72
N PHE A 120 -6.11 14.92 -2.90
CA PHE A 120 -6.18 15.54 -4.22
C PHE A 120 -4.97 15.17 -5.08
N HIS A 121 -3.75 15.34 -4.57
CA HIS A 121 -2.51 14.95 -5.25
C HIS A 121 -2.51 13.47 -5.66
N ASN A 122 -2.93 12.56 -4.78
CA ASN A 122 -3.04 11.14 -5.10
C ASN A 122 -4.05 10.86 -6.21
N SER A 123 -5.16 11.62 -6.25
CA SER A 123 -6.17 11.49 -7.31
C SER A 123 -5.65 11.98 -8.66
N VAL A 124 -4.89 13.08 -8.66
CA VAL A 124 -4.20 13.63 -9.84
C VAL A 124 -3.16 12.64 -10.39
N ASN A 125 -2.36 12.01 -9.51
CA ASN A 125 -1.42 10.96 -9.90
C ASN A 125 -2.11 9.67 -10.38
N GLY A 126 -3.27 9.32 -9.80
CA GLY A 126 -4.10 8.23 -10.30
C GLY A 126 -4.61 8.51 -11.71
N LEU A 127 -5.05 9.74 -11.97
CA LEU A 127 -5.51 10.16 -13.30
C LEU A 127 -4.37 10.14 -14.32
N SER A 128 -3.17 10.58 -13.95
CA SER A 128 -2.00 10.54 -14.84
C SER A 128 -1.66 9.12 -15.29
N LEU A 129 -1.71 8.15 -14.37
CA LEU A 129 -1.51 6.74 -14.67
C LEU A 129 -2.58 6.15 -15.59
N ILE A 130 -3.84 6.59 -15.45
CA ILE A 130 -4.94 6.16 -16.33
C ILE A 130 -4.77 6.74 -17.73
N LEU A 131 -4.42 8.03 -17.83
CA LEU A 131 -4.17 8.69 -19.12
C LEU A 131 -2.99 8.05 -19.85
N MET A 132 -1.88 7.74 -19.16
CA MET A 132 -0.73 7.05 -19.78
C MET A 132 -1.08 5.69 -20.40
N LYS A 133 -2.14 5.01 -19.94
CA LYS A 133 -2.59 3.73 -20.49
C LYS A 133 -3.51 3.87 -21.71
N GLN A 134 -4.05 5.06 -21.98
CA GLN A 134 -4.96 5.27 -23.10
C GLN A 134 -4.20 5.77 -24.34
N PRO A 135 -4.15 4.99 -25.43
CA PRO A 135 -3.34 5.31 -26.62
C PRO A 135 -3.75 6.59 -27.36
N ASN A 136 -4.97 7.11 -27.12
CA ASN A 136 -5.50 8.31 -27.78
C ASN A 136 -5.30 9.60 -26.99
N THR A 137 -4.61 9.60 -25.84
CA THR A 137 -4.45 10.78 -24.98
C THR A 137 -3.10 11.49 -25.13
N ALA A 138 -2.45 11.35 -26.28
CA ALA A 138 -1.08 11.82 -26.54
C ALA A 138 -0.81 13.33 -26.37
N GLY A 139 -1.82 14.16 -26.05
CA GLY A 139 -1.68 15.59 -25.81
C GLY A 139 -2.03 16.08 -24.40
N LEU A 140 -2.66 15.25 -23.56
CA LEU A 140 -3.14 15.67 -22.24
C LEU A 140 -2.06 15.42 -21.19
N ARG A 141 -1.37 16.49 -20.76
CA ARG A 141 -0.43 16.42 -19.64
C ARG A 141 -1.13 16.82 -18.35
N VAL A 142 -0.98 16.01 -17.31
CA VAL A 142 -1.60 16.26 -16.00
C VAL A 142 -1.08 17.56 -15.38
N ASP A 143 0.16 17.94 -15.68
CA ASP A 143 0.79 19.20 -15.26
C ASP A 143 0.03 20.45 -15.75
N GLN A 144 -0.82 20.33 -16.78
CA GLN A 144 -1.64 21.45 -17.27
C GLN A 144 -2.85 21.75 -16.38
N PHE A 145 -3.27 20.79 -15.56
CA PHE A 145 -4.51 20.91 -14.80
C PHE A 145 -4.27 21.42 -13.38
N CYS A 146 -3.10 21.16 -12.79
CA CYS A 146 -2.78 21.57 -11.42
C CYS A 146 -1.28 21.74 -11.17
N GLU A 147 -0.89 22.93 -10.74
CA GLU A 147 0.44 23.23 -10.21
C GLU A 147 0.38 23.12 -8.67
N ILE A 148 0.65 21.92 -8.14
CA ILE A 148 0.56 21.64 -6.68
C ILE A 148 1.93 21.86 -5.98
N GLN A 149 2.98 22.22 -6.72
CA GLN A 149 4.34 22.28 -6.18
C GLN A 149 4.56 23.43 -5.17
N ASP A 150 3.70 24.44 -5.18
CA ASP A 150 3.86 25.66 -4.36
C ASP A 150 2.77 25.81 -3.27
N ALA A 151 2.23 24.69 -2.78
CA ALA A 151 1.24 24.72 -1.70
C ALA A 151 1.91 25.01 -0.34
N ALA A 152 1.68 26.21 0.20
CA ALA A 152 2.08 26.58 1.56
C ALA A 152 0.88 26.45 2.52
N LEU A 153 1.11 25.83 3.68
CA LEU A 153 0.12 25.68 4.74
C LEU A 153 0.52 26.50 5.96
N THR A 154 -0.46 27.08 6.65
CA THR A 154 -0.22 27.88 7.85
C THR A 154 -0.45 27.07 9.12
N THR A 155 0.51 27.09 10.05
CA THR A 155 0.42 26.45 11.36
C THR A 155 0.85 27.41 12.46
N VAL A 156 0.34 27.20 13.67
CA VAL A 156 0.74 27.97 14.85
C VAL A 156 1.66 27.10 15.70
N ILE A 157 2.91 27.55 15.85
CA ILE A 157 3.91 26.90 16.69
C ILE A 157 4.12 27.76 17.92
N GLN A 158 4.25 27.11 19.07
CA GLN A 158 4.65 27.78 20.30
C GLN A 158 6.17 27.79 20.41
N ASP A 159 6.77 28.98 20.51
CA ASP A 159 8.23 29.11 20.65
C ASP A 159 8.71 28.74 22.07
N GLU A 160 10.03 28.67 22.26
CA GLU A 160 10.64 28.38 23.57
C GLU A 160 10.29 29.42 24.65
N GLN A 161 9.80 30.60 24.25
CA GLN A 161 9.37 31.69 25.12
C GLN A 161 7.85 31.69 25.35
N ASN A 162 7.16 30.59 24.99
CA ASN A 162 5.73 30.40 25.17
C ASN A 162 4.86 31.37 24.35
N ARG A 163 5.42 31.96 23.28
CA ARG A 163 4.71 32.84 22.33
C ARG A 163 4.19 32.02 21.16
N TYR A 164 2.98 32.32 20.73
CA TYR A 164 2.36 31.70 19.56
C TYR A 164 2.80 32.43 18.30
N VAL A 165 3.51 31.73 17.41
CA VAL A 165 4.00 32.25 16.13
C VAL A 165 3.27 31.53 15.00
N LEU A 166 2.60 32.29 14.15
CA LEU A 166 2.00 31.77 12.92
C LEU A 166 3.09 31.65 11.86
N THR A 167 3.37 30.43 11.43
CA THR A 167 4.40 30.11 10.43
C THR A 167 3.75 29.47 9.20
N ALA A 168 4.25 29.82 8.01
CA ALA A 168 3.92 29.12 6.78
C ALA A 168 4.97 28.02 6.55
N ILE A 169 4.51 26.80 6.29
CA ILE A 169 5.34 25.64 5.97
C ILE A 169 5.01 25.20 4.56
N ASP A 170 6.04 25.06 3.71
CA ASP A 170 5.91 24.50 2.38
C ASP A 170 5.61 23.00 2.49
N LEU A 171 4.54 22.55 1.82
CA LEU A 171 4.13 21.16 1.87
C LEU A 171 4.96 20.34 0.86
N ASP A 172 5.98 19.62 1.35
CA ASP A 172 6.73 18.68 0.52
C ASP A 172 5.93 17.39 0.27
N LEU A 173 5.14 17.41 -0.81
CA LEU A 173 4.36 16.25 -1.26
C LEU A 173 5.23 15.06 -1.71
N ASN A 174 6.52 15.27 -1.96
CA ASN A 174 7.42 14.21 -2.40
C ASN A 174 8.03 13.43 -1.23
N LEU A 175 8.05 14.01 -0.02
CA LEU A 175 8.68 13.37 1.14
C LEU A 175 8.04 12.02 1.46
N ASP A 176 6.71 11.95 1.49
CA ASP A 176 5.97 10.71 1.72
C ASP A 176 6.26 9.66 0.64
N GLN A 177 6.36 10.10 -0.63
CA GLN A 177 6.65 9.20 -1.75
C GLN A 177 8.09 8.69 -1.69
N GLN A 178 9.05 9.53 -1.30
CA GLN A 178 10.42 9.13 -1.05
C GLN A 178 10.47 8.09 0.07
N GLN A 179 9.86 8.37 1.23
CA GLN A 179 9.82 7.43 2.36
C GLN A 179 9.14 6.10 2.00
N ALA A 180 8.03 6.15 1.26
CA ALA A 180 7.36 4.94 0.79
C ALA A 180 8.24 4.15 -0.20
N SER A 181 8.96 4.84 -1.08
CA SER A 181 9.87 4.21 -2.04
C SER A 181 11.08 3.58 -1.36
N GLU A 182 11.66 4.24 -0.35
CA GLU A 182 12.75 3.73 0.48
C GLU A 182 12.29 2.53 1.30
N THR A 183 11.09 2.62 1.88
CA THR A 183 10.48 1.52 2.63
C THR A 183 10.25 0.32 1.70
N ALA A 184 9.67 0.53 0.51
CA ALA A 184 9.48 -0.53 -0.48
C ALA A 184 10.81 -1.12 -0.97
N ALA A 185 11.83 -0.29 -1.19
CA ALA A 185 13.17 -0.74 -1.56
C ALA A 185 13.80 -1.58 -0.44
N SER A 186 13.65 -1.16 0.81
CA SER A 186 14.14 -1.91 1.97
C SER A 186 13.43 -3.26 2.14
N LEU A 187 12.11 -3.31 1.89
CA LEU A 187 11.34 -4.54 1.91
C LEU A 187 11.73 -5.48 0.76
N ARG A 188 11.94 -4.97 -0.45
CA ARG A 188 12.46 -5.77 -1.57
C ARG A 188 13.87 -6.30 -1.28
N ALA A 189 14.75 -5.48 -0.70
CA ALA A 189 16.09 -5.91 -0.30
C ALA A 189 16.02 -7.04 0.75
N ARG A 190 15.14 -6.90 1.75
CA ARG A 190 14.89 -7.94 2.77
C ARG A 190 14.24 -9.19 2.19
N ALA A 191 13.34 -9.10 1.22
CA ALA A 191 12.72 -10.25 0.57
C ALA A 191 13.71 -11.01 -0.35
N GLN A 192 14.66 -10.29 -0.97
CA GLN A 192 15.67 -10.88 -1.83
C GLN A 192 16.86 -11.50 -1.06
N ALA A 193 17.13 -11.06 0.17
CA ALA A 193 18.22 -11.58 0.98
C ALA A 193 18.10 -13.08 1.38
N PRO A 194 16.96 -13.58 1.90
CA PRO A 194 16.84 -14.98 2.31
C PRO A 194 16.63 -15.97 1.15
N SER A 195 16.08 -15.53 0.02
CA SER A 195 15.75 -16.41 -1.11
C SER A 195 16.99 -16.90 -1.90
N ARG A 196 18.07 -16.12 -1.95
CA ARG A 196 19.29 -16.54 -2.66
C ARG A 196 20.13 -17.56 -1.89
N GLN A 197 20.12 -17.50 -0.56
CA GLN A 197 20.90 -18.40 0.28
C GLN A 197 20.18 -19.73 0.52
N SER A 198 18.86 -19.72 0.73
CA SER A 198 18.09 -20.97 0.83
C SER A 198 18.01 -21.70 -0.52
N ALA A 199 17.83 -20.98 -1.65
CA ALA A 199 17.79 -21.61 -2.96
C ALA A 199 19.13 -22.27 -3.35
N ARG A 200 20.27 -21.72 -2.91
CA ARG A 200 21.59 -22.34 -3.15
C ARG A 200 21.80 -23.60 -2.30
N ALA A 201 21.46 -23.56 -1.02
CA ALA A 201 21.54 -24.72 -0.13
C ALA A 201 20.60 -25.85 -0.59
N MET A 202 19.37 -25.50 -0.98
CA MET A 202 18.37 -26.45 -1.46
C MET A 202 18.77 -27.06 -2.81
N ARG A 203 19.34 -26.27 -3.74
CA ARG A 203 19.89 -26.79 -5.01
C ARG A 203 21.10 -27.70 -4.81
N ALA A 204 21.95 -27.44 -3.82
CA ALA A 204 23.10 -28.30 -3.52
C ALA A 204 22.63 -29.67 -2.99
N GLY A 205 21.70 -29.70 -2.03
CA GLY A 205 21.12 -30.96 -1.54
C GLY A 205 20.32 -31.72 -2.61
N TRP A 206 19.72 -31.01 -3.56
CA TRP A 206 18.95 -31.63 -4.64
C TRP A 206 19.82 -32.30 -5.70
N ARG A 207 21.02 -31.77 -6.02
CA ARG A 207 21.94 -32.42 -6.98
C ARG A 207 22.37 -33.81 -6.51
N GLU A 208 22.69 -33.94 -5.23
CA GLU A 208 23.05 -35.22 -4.61
C GLU A 208 21.91 -36.24 -4.73
N SER A 209 20.67 -35.77 -4.49
CA SER A 209 19.46 -36.59 -4.58
C SER A 209 19.13 -36.96 -6.03
N TRP A 210 19.34 -36.04 -6.97
CA TRP A 210 19.09 -36.27 -8.40
C TRP A 210 20.01 -37.32 -8.99
N HIS A 211 21.28 -37.37 -8.58
CA HIS A 211 22.19 -38.42 -9.02
C HIS A 211 21.68 -39.81 -8.61
N ARG A 212 21.25 -39.99 -7.36
CA ARG A 212 20.68 -41.27 -6.89
C ARG A 212 19.41 -41.65 -7.63
N VAL A 213 18.55 -40.68 -7.93
CA VAL A 213 17.33 -40.91 -8.74
C VAL A 213 17.70 -41.30 -10.17
N SER A 214 18.73 -40.68 -10.76
CA SER A 214 19.17 -40.99 -12.12
C SER A 214 19.78 -42.39 -12.24
N GLU A 215 20.55 -42.84 -11.25
CA GLU A 215 21.08 -44.21 -11.19
C GLU A 215 19.95 -45.23 -11.02
N LEU A 216 19.01 -44.96 -10.13
CA LEU A 216 17.86 -45.82 -9.89
C LEU A 216 16.93 -45.86 -11.11
N TRP A 217 16.82 -44.75 -11.85
CA TRP A 217 16.12 -44.68 -13.12
C TRP A 217 16.81 -45.52 -14.20
N GLN A 218 18.13 -45.43 -14.35
CA GLN A 218 18.87 -46.26 -15.31
C GLN A 218 18.76 -47.76 -14.97
N MET A 219 18.80 -48.11 -13.68
CA MET A 219 18.57 -49.47 -13.22
C MET A 219 17.13 -49.95 -13.56
N LEU A 220 16.14 -49.08 -13.38
CA LEU A 220 14.76 -49.38 -13.75
C LEU A 220 14.59 -49.52 -15.26
N THR A 221 15.10 -48.60 -16.08
CA THR A 221 14.95 -48.66 -17.54
C THR A 221 15.62 -49.90 -18.12
N THR A 222 16.79 -50.28 -17.61
CA THR A 222 17.47 -51.53 -18.03
C THR A 222 16.71 -52.79 -17.60
N THR A 223 16.08 -52.78 -16.41
CA THR A 223 15.24 -53.89 -15.95
C THR A 223 13.94 -53.97 -16.76
N ILE A 224 13.37 -52.82 -17.12
CA ILE A 224 12.13 -52.68 -17.88
C ILE A 224 12.35 -53.07 -19.35
N GLU A 225 13.47 -52.70 -19.97
CA GLU A 225 13.77 -53.06 -21.36
C GLU A 225 13.88 -54.60 -21.54
N ASN A 226 14.31 -55.30 -20.49
CA ASN A 226 14.34 -56.76 -20.45
C ASN A 226 12.96 -57.40 -20.17
N GLN A 227 11.96 -56.63 -19.71
CA GLN A 227 10.59 -57.09 -19.48
C GLN A 227 9.66 -56.37 -20.46
N SER A 228 9.39 -57.01 -21.60
CA SER A 228 8.70 -56.50 -22.81
C SER A 228 7.24 -56.00 -22.64
N GLN A 229 6.80 -55.61 -21.45
CA GLN A 229 5.42 -55.27 -21.12
C GLN A 229 5.16 -53.77 -20.92
N ILE A 230 6.20 -52.94 -20.76
CA ILE A 230 6.02 -51.49 -20.58
C ILE A 230 6.30 -50.78 -21.90
N THR A 231 5.24 -50.27 -22.52
CA THR A 231 5.36 -49.48 -23.75
C THR A 231 5.79 -48.04 -23.42
N PRO A 232 6.51 -47.34 -24.32
CA PRO A 232 6.85 -45.92 -24.15
C PRO A 232 5.63 -45.02 -23.90
N ILE A 233 4.47 -45.42 -24.42
CA ILE A 233 3.19 -44.74 -24.19
C ILE A 233 2.79 -44.83 -22.72
N ASP A 234 3.00 -45.98 -22.07
CA ASP A 234 2.72 -46.16 -20.64
C ASP A 234 3.58 -45.18 -19.81
N ILE A 235 4.87 -45.04 -20.13
CA ILE A 235 5.77 -44.06 -19.49
C ILE A 235 5.21 -42.64 -19.59
N LEU A 236 4.79 -42.24 -20.80
CA LEU A 236 4.28 -40.89 -21.05
C LEU A 236 2.95 -40.62 -20.32
N VAL A 237 2.04 -41.61 -20.30
CA VAL A 237 0.74 -41.52 -19.62
C VAL A 237 0.91 -41.40 -18.10
N TRP A 238 1.74 -42.25 -17.49
CA TRP A 238 1.90 -42.24 -16.03
C TRP A 238 2.75 -41.07 -15.52
N CYS A 239 3.82 -40.72 -16.24
CA CYS A 239 4.64 -39.56 -15.89
C CYS A 239 3.90 -38.24 -16.16
N GLY A 240 3.28 -38.11 -17.34
CA GLY A 240 2.46 -36.94 -17.70
C GLY A 240 1.24 -36.77 -16.79
N GLY A 241 0.57 -37.87 -16.46
CA GLY A 241 -0.52 -37.88 -15.48
C GLY A 241 -0.06 -37.42 -14.08
N GLY A 242 1.15 -37.80 -13.66
CA GLY A 242 1.75 -37.30 -12.42
C GLY A 242 1.99 -35.79 -12.42
N ILE A 243 2.49 -35.23 -13.52
CA ILE A 243 2.73 -33.78 -13.67
C ILE A 243 1.40 -33.01 -13.66
N ILE A 244 0.42 -33.45 -14.45
CA ILE A 244 -0.91 -32.82 -14.49
C ILE A 244 -1.61 -32.92 -13.13
N GLY A 245 -1.52 -34.10 -12.50
CA GLY A 245 -2.04 -34.33 -11.15
C GLY A 245 -1.41 -33.40 -10.12
N ARG A 246 -0.11 -33.11 -10.22
CA ARG A 246 0.58 -32.15 -9.36
C ARG A 246 0.04 -30.73 -9.54
N LEU A 247 -0.12 -30.26 -10.77
CA LEU A 247 -0.69 -28.94 -11.05
C LEU A 247 -2.11 -28.80 -10.50
N ALA A 248 -2.94 -29.82 -10.71
CA ALA A 248 -4.31 -29.85 -10.16
C ALA A 248 -4.30 -29.85 -8.62
N LEU A 249 -3.37 -30.59 -8.02
CA LEU A 249 -3.20 -30.65 -6.56
C LEU A 249 -2.75 -29.31 -5.98
N GLU A 250 -1.82 -28.61 -6.62
CA GLU A 250 -1.40 -27.28 -6.19
C GLU A 250 -2.53 -26.26 -6.31
N LEU A 251 -3.31 -26.32 -7.39
CA LEU A 251 -4.49 -25.48 -7.56
C LEU A 251 -5.53 -25.75 -6.45
N ALA A 252 -5.76 -27.02 -6.12
CA ALA A 252 -6.68 -27.43 -5.06
C ALA A 252 -6.19 -27.01 -3.66
N LEU A 253 -4.88 -27.12 -3.40
CA LEU A 253 -4.28 -26.71 -2.12
C LEU A 253 -4.23 -25.19 -1.96
N ALA A 254 -4.06 -24.44 -3.06
CA ALA A 254 -4.18 -22.98 -3.07
C ALA A 254 -5.61 -22.54 -2.75
N ALA A 255 -6.61 -23.27 -3.25
CA ALA A 255 -8.01 -23.02 -2.95
C ALA A 255 -8.42 -23.44 -1.53
N MET A 256 -7.84 -24.54 -1.00
CA MET A 256 -8.20 -25.12 0.30
C MET A 256 -6.95 -25.58 1.08
N PRO A 257 -6.33 -24.70 1.89
CA PRO A 257 -5.09 -25.04 2.61
C PRO A 257 -5.28 -26.15 3.65
N GLY A 258 -6.52 -26.39 4.11
CA GLY A 258 -6.86 -27.47 5.05
C GLY A 258 -6.76 -28.89 4.49
N LEU A 259 -6.58 -29.07 3.17
CA LEU A 259 -6.45 -30.41 2.55
C LEU A 259 -5.05 -31.02 2.70
N TRP A 260 -4.06 -30.25 3.16
CA TRP A 260 -2.67 -30.69 3.30
C TRP A 260 -2.48 -32.03 4.04
N PRO A 261 -3.10 -32.25 5.22
CA PRO A 261 -2.93 -33.50 5.96
C PRO A 261 -3.47 -34.72 5.21
N TRP A 262 -4.56 -34.55 4.47
CA TRP A 262 -5.18 -35.61 3.67
C TRP A 262 -4.30 -36.02 2.49
N VAL A 263 -3.74 -35.02 1.80
CA VAL A 263 -2.82 -35.24 0.68
C VAL A 263 -1.57 -36.00 1.14
N ILE A 264 -0.98 -35.60 2.26
CA ILE A 264 0.16 -36.31 2.87
C ILE A 264 -0.25 -37.73 3.25
N GLY A 265 -1.41 -37.93 3.88
CA GLY A 265 -1.89 -39.24 4.28
C GLY A 265 -2.06 -40.20 3.09
N ILE A 266 -2.66 -39.73 2.00
CA ILE A 266 -2.87 -40.52 0.77
C ILE A 266 -1.53 -40.88 0.13
N THR A 267 -0.59 -39.94 0.04
CA THR A 267 0.73 -40.21 -0.55
C THR A 267 1.55 -41.20 0.28
N ILE A 268 1.59 -41.03 1.60
CA ILE A 268 2.27 -41.98 2.50
C ILE A 268 1.60 -43.36 2.40
N GLY A 269 0.27 -43.43 2.40
CA GLY A 269 -0.47 -44.67 2.27
C GLY A 269 -0.18 -45.41 0.96
N ALA A 270 -0.17 -44.69 -0.17
CA ALA A 270 0.16 -45.28 -1.48
C ALA A 270 1.61 -45.80 -1.54
N VAL A 271 2.56 -45.05 -0.99
CA VAL A 271 3.98 -45.46 -0.91
C VAL A 271 4.13 -46.68 0.00
N ALA A 272 3.52 -46.67 1.19
CA ALA A 272 3.56 -47.78 2.13
C ALA A 272 2.92 -49.04 1.55
N LEU A 273 1.80 -48.92 0.83
CA LEU A 273 1.16 -50.04 0.14
C LEU A 273 2.06 -50.60 -0.98
N GLY A 274 2.71 -49.73 -1.75
CA GLY A 274 3.68 -50.12 -2.77
C GLY A 274 4.87 -50.90 -2.18
N LEU A 275 5.45 -50.39 -1.09
CA LEU A 275 6.52 -51.04 -0.33
C LEU A 275 6.09 -52.38 0.28
N TYR A 276 4.90 -52.42 0.89
CA TYR A 276 4.34 -53.65 1.42
C TYR A 276 4.20 -54.72 0.34
N ARG A 277 3.68 -54.35 -0.83
CA ARG A 277 3.57 -55.26 -1.97
C ARG A 277 4.94 -55.72 -2.47
N LEU A 278 5.89 -54.80 -2.58
CA LEU A 278 7.26 -55.13 -3.00
C LEU A 278 7.94 -56.13 -2.06
N LEU A 279 7.76 -55.97 -0.75
CA LEU A 279 8.45 -56.80 0.26
C LEU A 279 7.77 -58.14 0.51
N PHE A 280 6.43 -58.20 0.50
CA PHE A 280 5.68 -59.37 0.96
C PHE A 280 5.02 -60.18 -0.15
N ALA A 281 4.99 -59.69 -1.39
CA ALA A 281 4.38 -60.41 -2.52
C ALA A 281 5.38 -60.53 -3.70
N PRO A 282 6.33 -61.49 -3.66
CA PRO A 282 7.37 -61.64 -4.69
C PRO A 282 6.86 -62.03 -6.10
N ARG A 283 5.55 -62.23 -6.27
CA ARG A 283 4.88 -62.39 -7.58
C ARG A 283 4.14 -61.12 -8.02
N THR A 284 4.46 -59.97 -7.46
CA THR A 284 3.86 -58.72 -7.92
C THR A 284 4.29 -58.39 -9.33
N ASP A 285 3.30 -58.04 -10.13
CA ASP A 285 3.42 -57.49 -11.46
C ASP A 285 4.38 -56.29 -11.43
N ALA A 286 5.58 -56.47 -12.00
CA ALA A 286 6.61 -55.44 -12.04
C ALA A 286 6.11 -54.16 -12.72
N ALA A 287 5.12 -54.28 -13.62
CA ALA A 287 4.46 -53.16 -14.25
C ALA A 287 3.77 -52.23 -13.23
N PHE A 288 3.17 -52.77 -12.17
CA PHE A 288 2.51 -51.95 -11.15
C PHE A 288 3.52 -51.08 -10.38
N ILE A 289 4.66 -51.65 -10.02
CA ILE A 289 5.72 -50.93 -9.30
C ILE A 289 6.32 -49.84 -10.19
N ALA A 290 6.58 -50.15 -11.47
CA ALA A 290 7.06 -49.18 -12.44
C ALA A 290 6.07 -48.02 -12.63
N ARG A 291 4.76 -48.31 -12.75
CA ARG A 291 3.70 -47.29 -12.88
C ARG A 291 3.60 -46.40 -11.64
N LEU A 292 3.63 -46.99 -10.44
CA LEU A 292 3.63 -46.24 -9.18
C LEU A 292 4.84 -45.31 -9.10
N PHE A 293 6.02 -45.81 -9.49
CA PHE A 293 7.24 -45.02 -9.50
C PHE A 293 7.17 -43.85 -10.51
N LEU A 294 6.65 -44.10 -11.71
CA LEU A 294 6.44 -43.06 -12.74
C LEU A 294 5.52 -41.94 -12.27
N VAL A 295 4.43 -42.29 -11.56
CA VAL A 295 3.51 -41.29 -10.98
C VAL A 295 4.22 -40.46 -9.92
N LEU A 296 4.98 -41.09 -9.02
CA LEU A 296 5.72 -40.38 -7.98
C LEU A 296 6.81 -39.47 -8.57
N LEU A 297 7.49 -39.94 -9.61
CA LEU A 297 8.49 -39.17 -10.35
C LEU A 297 7.85 -37.94 -11.02
N GLY A 298 6.73 -38.12 -11.73
CA GLY A 298 5.99 -37.03 -12.36
C GLY A 298 5.46 -36.01 -11.34
N LEU A 299 4.98 -36.49 -10.18
CA LEU A 299 4.51 -35.64 -9.09
C LEU A 299 5.64 -34.80 -8.47
N GLY A 300 6.85 -35.36 -8.36
CA GLY A 300 8.03 -34.68 -7.83
C GLY A 300 8.61 -33.65 -8.80
N ILE A 301 8.67 -33.98 -10.10
CA ILE A 301 9.18 -33.07 -11.14
C ILE A 301 8.20 -31.91 -11.38
N GLY A 302 6.89 -32.19 -11.39
CA GLY A 302 5.86 -31.17 -11.66
C GLY A 302 5.79 -30.04 -10.63
N GLY A 303 6.32 -30.21 -9.43
CA GLY A 303 6.36 -29.15 -8.40
C GLY A 303 7.56 -28.20 -8.51
N GLN A 304 8.43 -28.40 -9.51
CA GLN A 304 9.63 -27.58 -9.74
C GLN A 304 9.52 -26.68 -10.97
N VAL A 305 8.50 -26.89 -11.81
CA VAL A 305 8.21 -26.13 -13.04
C VAL A 305 7.19 -25.06 -12.73
#